data_AF-A0A969I782-F1
#
_entry.id   AF-A0A969I782-F1
#
_cell.length_a   1.000
_cell.length_b   1.000
_cell.length_c   1.000
_cell.angle_alpha   90.00
_cell.angle_beta   90.00
_cell.angle_gamma   90.00
#
_symmetry.space_group_name_H-M   'P 1'
#
loop_
_entity.id
_entity.type
_entity.pdbx_description
1 polymer ?
#
loop_
_entity_poly.entity_id
_entity_poly.type
_entity_poly.pdbx_seq_one_letter_code
_entity_poly.pdbx_strand_id
1 'polypeptide(L)'
;MAAPASKAPPALNDFATESRELEELATLEDLEQFVQAPVPGVSRFADVEPGDWAFGALQDLKARYNCLSGYADGTFRGDRPLSRYEFAAALDACYQQLEALISENAAQFADRGDLEVISRLLREFEIELAILATQVEALAERAQFLEDGQFSTTAKLSGEVITTLWTGLGEAPIIDFRAIENGIEPFFTGRDLDAGVAVGTRLRLRTDVSFTGRDRLRAQLQVLNATALSTATNSPITELTNSPDPFTAADVNLELDGLEYRFPVGDRLRFIVSASGRLTDIAEPLNPYFNDEAEGALSRFAQYNPVYRYGAGAGAGVQFQVNERLEVTLGYLAGGRSTVRPSTNSSLFNDAYGLVSRSVAAR
;
A
#
# COMPACT_ATOMS: atom_id res chain seq x y z
N MET A 1 3.54 -28.01 1.52
CA MET A 1 4.54 -28.81 0.79
C MET A 1 5.91 -28.30 1.21
N ALA A 2 6.69 -29.14 1.90
CA ALA A 2 8.03 -28.81 2.39
C ALA A 2 9.03 -29.75 1.70
N ALA A 3 10.11 -29.19 1.15
CA ALA A 3 11.19 -29.95 0.51
C ALA A 3 12.21 -30.41 1.58
N PRO A 4 12.71 -31.66 1.54
CA PRO A 4 13.82 -32.09 2.40
C PRO A 4 15.20 -31.82 1.78
N ALA A 5 16.17 -31.63 2.68
CA ALA A 5 17.49 -31.06 2.47
C ALA A 5 18.54 -32.01 1.82
N SER A 6 19.54 -31.36 1.20
CA SER A 6 20.77 -31.91 0.60
C SER A 6 21.68 -32.62 1.62
N LYS A 7 22.30 -33.73 1.21
CA LYS A 7 23.24 -34.55 1.99
C LYS A 7 24.68 -34.28 1.50
N ALA A 8 25.59 -33.92 2.42
CA ALA A 8 27.00 -33.62 2.12
C ALA A 8 27.84 -34.90 1.89
N PRO A 9 28.92 -34.84 1.08
CA PRO A 9 29.80 -35.99 0.81
C PRO A 9 30.83 -36.28 1.93
N PRO A 10 31.27 -37.56 2.09
CA PRO A 10 32.20 -38.01 3.13
C PRO A 10 33.68 -37.66 2.86
N ALA A 11 34.49 -37.70 3.93
CA ALA A 11 35.84 -37.14 4.01
C ALA A 11 36.99 -38.09 3.56
N LEU A 12 38.10 -37.46 3.17
CA LEU A 12 39.29 -37.94 2.45
C LEU A 12 40.20 -39.01 3.12
N ASN A 13 39.83 -39.63 4.24
CA ASN A 13 40.73 -40.50 5.00
C ASN A 13 40.68 -41.99 4.65
N ASP A 14 39.85 -42.41 3.69
CA ASP A 14 39.72 -43.83 3.28
C ASP A 14 40.68 -44.29 2.15
N PHE A 15 41.57 -43.42 1.66
CA PHE A 15 42.44 -43.73 0.49
C PHE A 15 43.85 -44.24 0.83
N ALA A 16 44.21 -44.37 2.12
CA ALA A 16 45.60 -44.67 2.52
C ALA A 16 45.92 -46.17 2.68
N THR A 17 44.94 -47.07 2.54
CA THR A 17 45.12 -48.49 2.93
C THR A 17 45.23 -49.46 1.74
N GLU A 18 44.91 -49.05 0.50
CA GLU A 18 45.00 -49.91 -0.70
C GLU A 18 46.30 -49.76 -1.51
N SER A 19 47.24 -48.91 -1.07
CA SER A 19 48.45 -48.59 -1.83
C SER A 19 49.63 -49.57 -1.65
N ARG A 20 49.49 -50.66 -0.89
CA ARG A 20 50.61 -51.58 -0.58
C ARG A 20 50.62 -52.91 -1.33
N GLU A 21 49.65 -53.20 -2.21
CA GLU A 21 49.59 -54.51 -2.91
C GLU A 21 49.73 -54.47 -4.45
N LEU A 22 50.15 -53.34 -5.04
CA LEU A 22 50.32 -53.22 -6.52
C LEU A 22 51.78 -52.96 -6.96
N GLU A 23 52.75 -53.19 -6.09
CA GLU A 23 54.18 -52.90 -6.33
C GLU A 23 54.95 -54.06 -6.99
N GLU A 24 54.28 -54.86 -7.83
CA GLU A 24 54.95 -55.86 -8.66
C GLU A 24 54.31 -55.90 -10.06
N LEU A 25 55.14 -55.63 -11.08
CA LEU A 25 54.89 -55.70 -12.54
C LEU A 25 54.66 -54.38 -13.30
N ALA A 26 55.72 -53.58 -13.43
CA ALA A 26 56.13 -52.94 -14.69
C ALA A 26 57.60 -52.51 -14.57
N THR A 27 58.49 -53.10 -15.36
CA THR A 27 59.93 -52.73 -15.35
C THR A 27 60.14 -51.39 -16.05
N LEU A 28 61.03 -50.56 -15.49
CA LEU A 28 61.36 -49.20 -15.95
C LEU A 28 61.78 -49.10 -17.43
N GLU A 29 62.22 -50.21 -18.04
CA GLU A 29 62.59 -50.29 -19.45
C GLU A 29 61.40 -50.07 -20.41
N ASP A 30 60.17 -50.46 -20.02
CA ASP A 30 58.98 -50.29 -20.88
C ASP A 30 58.50 -48.83 -20.92
N LEU A 31 58.78 -48.05 -19.87
CA LEU A 31 58.39 -46.64 -19.78
C LEU A 31 59.33 -45.73 -20.57
N GLU A 32 60.62 -46.05 -20.64
CA GLU A 32 61.59 -45.28 -21.43
C GLU A 32 61.35 -45.43 -22.95
N GLN A 33 60.88 -46.59 -23.42
CA GLN A 33 60.58 -46.81 -24.84
C GLN A 33 59.34 -46.05 -25.35
N PHE A 34 58.42 -45.67 -24.48
CA PHE A 34 57.20 -44.94 -24.87
C PHE A 34 57.46 -43.45 -25.15
N VAL A 35 58.59 -42.90 -24.67
CA VAL A 35 58.82 -41.45 -24.63
C VAL A 35 59.80 -40.97 -25.71
N GLN A 36 60.64 -41.83 -26.32
CA GLN A 36 61.65 -41.37 -27.28
C GLN A 36 61.74 -42.23 -28.56
N ALA A 37 61.03 -41.79 -29.60
CA ALA A 37 61.36 -42.11 -30.98
C ALA A 37 61.25 -40.84 -31.87
N PRO A 38 62.29 -40.49 -32.67
CA PRO A 38 62.22 -39.36 -33.62
C PRO A 38 61.18 -39.59 -34.72
N VAL A 39 60.45 -38.52 -35.07
CA VAL A 39 59.32 -38.50 -36.02
C VAL A 39 59.78 -38.71 -37.47
N PRO A 40 59.23 -39.71 -38.19
CA PRO A 40 59.07 -39.66 -39.63
C PRO A 40 57.60 -39.42 -39.98
N GLY A 41 57.38 -38.64 -41.04
CA GLY A 41 56.11 -38.00 -41.37
C GLY A 41 54.87 -38.91 -41.49
N VAL A 42 53.72 -38.25 -41.27
CA VAL A 42 52.36 -38.57 -41.71
C VAL A 42 52.11 -40.05 -41.97
N SER A 43 52.14 -40.85 -40.91
CA SER A 43 51.68 -42.23 -40.95
C SER A 43 50.59 -42.44 -39.90
N ARG A 44 49.43 -42.87 -40.38
CA ARG A 44 48.33 -43.38 -39.55
C ARG A 44 48.85 -44.49 -38.65
N PHE A 45 48.15 -44.80 -37.55
CA PHE A 45 48.49 -46.00 -36.79
C PHE A 45 48.29 -47.23 -37.69
N ALA A 46 49.25 -48.15 -37.66
CA ALA A 46 49.29 -49.29 -38.59
C ALA A 46 48.14 -50.29 -38.35
N ASP A 47 47.52 -50.24 -37.18
CA ASP A 47 46.49 -51.13 -36.66
C ASP A 47 45.11 -50.45 -36.52
N VAL A 48 44.93 -49.25 -37.08
CA VAL A 48 43.64 -48.53 -37.05
C VAL A 48 43.15 -48.32 -38.47
N GLU A 49 42.05 -48.99 -38.82
CA GLU A 49 41.44 -48.96 -40.14
C GLU A 49 40.39 -47.82 -40.25
N PRO A 50 40.13 -47.29 -41.46
CA PRO A 50 39.12 -46.24 -41.66
C PRO A 50 37.69 -46.58 -41.20
N GLY A 51 37.39 -47.86 -40.99
CA GLY A 51 36.10 -48.34 -40.48
C GLY A 51 36.00 -48.35 -38.94
N ASP A 52 37.10 -48.14 -38.23
CA ASP A 52 37.11 -48.18 -36.76
C ASP A 52 36.43 -46.95 -36.18
N TRP A 53 35.64 -47.15 -35.13
CA TRP A 53 34.92 -46.07 -34.44
C TRP A 53 35.86 -44.98 -33.91
N ALA A 54 37.11 -45.34 -33.56
CA ALA A 54 38.12 -44.44 -33.01
C ALA A 54 38.99 -43.76 -34.08
N PHE A 55 38.85 -44.13 -35.37
CA PHE A 55 39.73 -43.69 -36.45
C PHE A 55 39.84 -42.16 -36.53
N GLY A 56 38.70 -41.46 -36.53
CA GLY A 56 38.66 -40.00 -36.63
C GLY A 56 39.35 -39.31 -35.46
N ALA A 57 39.07 -39.77 -34.23
CA ALA A 57 39.65 -39.18 -33.02
C ALA A 57 41.18 -39.38 -32.96
N LEU A 58 41.65 -40.59 -33.29
CA LEU A 58 43.07 -40.91 -33.29
C LEU A 58 43.83 -40.19 -34.41
N GLN A 59 43.18 -40.01 -35.57
CA GLN A 59 43.72 -39.22 -36.66
C GLN A 59 43.89 -37.75 -36.26
N ASP A 60 42.89 -37.15 -35.60
CA ASP A 60 42.98 -35.76 -35.15
C ASP A 60 44.09 -35.57 -34.11
N LEU A 61 44.18 -36.46 -33.12
CA LEU A 61 45.20 -36.38 -32.06
C LEU A 61 46.63 -36.49 -32.63
N LYS A 62 46.85 -37.32 -33.65
CA LYS A 62 48.16 -37.50 -34.28
C LYS A 62 48.46 -36.44 -35.34
N ALA A 63 47.53 -36.19 -36.26
CA ALA A 63 47.79 -35.35 -37.42
C ALA A 63 47.55 -33.86 -37.17
N ARG A 64 46.53 -33.52 -36.38
CA ARG A 64 46.14 -32.12 -36.13
C ARG A 64 46.80 -31.56 -34.88
N TYR A 65 46.84 -32.34 -33.81
CA TYR A 65 47.35 -31.89 -32.51
C TYR A 65 48.78 -32.39 -32.23
N ASN A 66 49.29 -33.35 -33.01
CA ASN A 66 50.61 -33.96 -32.84
C ASN A 66 50.91 -34.37 -31.39
N CYS A 67 49.89 -34.84 -30.69
CA CYS A 67 49.92 -35.01 -29.23
C CYS A 67 49.85 -36.49 -28.82
N LEU A 68 49.76 -37.41 -29.80
CA LEU A 68 49.67 -38.85 -29.59
C LEU A 68 50.57 -39.60 -30.61
N SER A 69 51.63 -40.24 -30.11
CA SER A 69 52.64 -40.91 -30.95
C SER A 69 52.40 -42.42 -31.17
N GLY A 70 51.66 -43.07 -30.27
CA GLY A 70 51.47 -44.54 -30.26
C GLY A 70 52.69 -45.29 -29.72
N TYR A 71 52.74 -46.60 -29.96
CA TYR A 71 53.87 -47.45 -29.57
C TYR A 71 55.02 -47.36 -30.58
N ALA A 72 56.22 -47.77 -30.19
CA ALA A 72 57.42 -47.71 -31.02
C ALA A 72 57.32 -48.49 -32.35
N ASP A 73 56.40 -49.46 -32.44
CA ASP A 73 56.07 -50.21 -33.64
C ASP A 73 55.05 -49.50 -34.57
N GLY A 74 54.63 -48.28 -34.22
CA GLY A 74 53.69 -47.47 -34.99
C GLY A 74 52.22 -47.85 -34.80
N THR A 75 51.91 -48.67 -33.80
CA THR A 75 50.54 -49.12 -33.49
C THR A 75 49.88 -48.30 -32.37
N PHE A 76 48.55 -48.37 -32.24
CA PHE A 76 47.76 -47.82 -31.14
C PHE A 76 47.38 -48.88 -30.10
N ARG A 77 47.37 -50.16 -30.48
CA ARG A 77 47.00 -51.34 -29.69
C ARG A 77 45.63 -51.20 -29.01
N GLY A 78 44.60 -50.84 -29.78
CA GLY A 78 43.24 -50.61 -29.28
C GLY A 78 42.52 -51.85 -28.73
N ASP A 79 42.98 -53.05 -29.10
CA ASP A 79 42.36 -54.32 -28.72
C ASP A 79 42.77 -54.84 -27.33
N ARG A 80 43.68 -54.15 -26.63
CA ARG A 80 44.10 -54.50 -25.28
C ARG A 80 43.68 -53.45 -24.25
N PRO A 81 43.42 -53.84 -23.00
CA PRO A 81 43.27 -52.87 -21.93
C PRO A 81 44.57 -52.07 -21.75
N LEU A 82 44.43 -50.75 -21.64
CA LEU A 82 45.49 -49.81 -21.34
C LEU A 82 45.72 -49.76 -19.83
N SER A 83 46.98 -49.74 -19.38
CA SER A 83 47.29 -49.52 -17.97
C SER A 83 47.06 -48.05 -17.58
N ARG A 84 46.83 -47.80 -16.28
CA ARG A 84 46.67 -46.42 -15.76
C ARG A 84 47.91 -45.55 -16.03
N TYR A 85 49.10 -46.14 -16.01
CA TYR A 85 50.36 -45.44 -16.26
C TYR A 85 50.54 -45.07 -17.73
N GLU A 86 50.22 -45.98 -18.65
CA GLU A 86 50.26 -45.69 -20.09
C GLU A 86 49.26 -44.59 -20.47
N PHE A 87 48.06 -44.61 -19.86
CA PHE A 87 47.09 -43.54 -20.04
C PHE A 87 47.59 -42.18 -19.54
N ALA A 88 48.15 -42.14 -18.32
CA ALA A 88 48.65 -40.90 -17.73
C ALA A 88 49.81 -40.29 -18.54
N ALA A 89 50.74 -41.12 -19.02
CA ALA A 89 51.86 -40.66 -19.84
C ALA A 89 51.40 -40.08 -21.19
N ALA A 90 50.44 -40.74 -21.86
CA ALA A 90 49.87 -40.23 -23.11
C ALA A 90 49.09 -38.92 -22.90
N LEU A 91 48.38 -38.79 -21.78
CA LEU A 91 47.62 -37.58 -21.45
C LEU A 91 48.55 -36.40 -21.13
N ASP A 92 49.60 -36.63 -20.33
CA ASP A 92 50.58 -35.60 -19.96
C ASP A 92 51.33 -35.07 -21.19
N ALA A 93 51.78 -35.95 -22.08
CA ALA A 93 52.40 -35.56 -23.34
C ALA A 93 51.45 -34.73 -24.21
N CYS A 94 50.16 -35.10 -24.28
CA CYS A 94 49.20 -34.34 -25.06
C CYS A 94 48.91 -32.96 -24.43
N TYR A 95 48.85 -32.88 -23.11
CA TYR A 95 48.63 -31.64 -22.37
C TYR A 95 49.77 -30.63 -22.58
N GLN A 96 51.03 -31.07 -22.52
CA GLN A 96 52.19 -30.21 -22.77
C GLN A 96 52.21 -29.63 -24.20
N GLN A 97 51.80 -30.42 -25.19
CA GLN A 97 51.69 -29.97 -26.57
C GLN A 97 50.55 -28.94 -26.75
N LEU A 98 49.44 -29.11 -26.02
CA LEU A 98 48.34 -28.14 -26.00
C LEU A 98 48.76 -26.81 -25.35
N GLU A 99 49.50 -26.82 -24.24
CA GLU A 99 50.01 -25.60 -23.62
C GLU A 99 50.93 -24.82 -24.57
N ALA A 100 51.79 -25.51 -25.33
CA ALA A 100 52.64 -24.88 -26.33
C ALA A 100 51.82 -24.19 -27.44
N LEU A 101 50.81 -24.88 -27.99
CA LEU A 101 49.92 -24.34 -29.02
C LEU A 101 49.08 -23.15 -28.52
N ILE A 102 48.66 -23.17 -27.25
CA ILE A 102 47.91 -22.07 -26.63
C ILE A 102 48.83 -20.87 -26.39
N SER A 103 50.05 -21.08 -25.89
CA SER A 103 51.03 -20.01 -25.66
C SER A 103 51.45 -19.31 -26.95
N GLU A 104 51.53 -20.03 -28.08
CA GLU A 104 51.86 -19.46 -29.39
C GLU A 104 50.72 -18.60 -29.95
N ASN A 105 49.46 -18.96 -29.65
CA ASN A 105 48.27 -18.20 -30.05
C ASN A 105 47.81 -17.13 -29.03
N ALA A 106 48.30 -17.16 -27.79
CA ALA A 106 47.96 -16.19 -26.75
C ALA A 106 48.40 -14.75 -27.10
N ALA A 107 49.43 -14.60 -27.93
CA ALA A 107 49.87 -13.30 -28.47
C ALA A 107 48.81 -12.63 -29.37
N GLN A 108 47.80 -13.38 -29.83
CA GLN A 108 46.72 -12.88 -30.70
C GLN A 108 45.52 -12.31 -29.91
N PHE A 109 45.39 -12.62 -28.61
CA PHE A 109 44.32 -12.10 -27.72
C PHE A 109 44.70 -10.77 -27.02
N ALA A 110 45.87 -10.21 -27.31
CA ALA A 110 46.35 -8.94 -26.77
C ALA A 110 46.59 -7.92 -27.91
N ASP A 111 45.71 -7.91 -28.90
CA ASP A 111 45.82 -6.98 -30.03
C ASP A 111 45.29 -5.58 -29.64
N ARG A 112 45.82 -4.54 -30.27
CA ARG A 112 45.45 -3.13 -30.00
C ARG A 112 43.95 -2.87 -30.18
N GLY A 113 43.26 -3.70 -30.98
CA GLY A 113 41.82 -3.61 -31.20
C GLY A 113 40.98 -3.86 -29.94
N ASP A 114 41.37 -4.80 -29.07
CA ASP A 114 40.61 -5.11 -27.86
C ASP A 114 40.74 -4.02 -26.79
N LEU A 115 41.92 -3.37 -26.72
CA LEU A 115 42.12 -2.17 -25.89
C LEU A 115 41.27 -0.99 -26.38
N GLU A 116 41.08 -0.85 -27.69
CA GLU A 116 40.19 0.17 -28.26
C GLU A 116 38.72 -0.14 -27.94
N VAL A 117 38.31 -1.40 -27.98
CA VAL A 117 36.96 -1.83 -27.59
C VAL A 117 36.70 -1.60 -26.09
N ILE A 118 37.64 -1.98 -25.22
CA ILE A 118 37.50 -1.77 -23.76
C ILE A 118 37.49 -0.27 -23.43
N SER A 119 38.37 0.53 -24.03
CA SER A 119 38.39 1.98 -23.81
C SER A 119 37.14 2.69 -24.34
N ARG A 120 36.56 2.20 -25.44
CA ARG A 120 35.25 2.64 -25.93
C ARG A 120 34.14 2.28 -24.95
N LEU A 121 34.08 1.04 -24.47
CA LEU A 121 33.07 0.60 -23.51
C LEU A 121 33.18 1.36 -22.19
N LEU A 122 34.39 1.60 -21.67
CA LEU A 122 34.59 2.40 -20.45
C LEU A 122 34.08 3.84 -20.64
N ARG A 123 34.32 4.44 -21.81
CA ARG A 123 33.81 5.78 -22.14
C ARG A 123 32.28 5.79 -22.27
N GLU A 124 31.70 4.78 -22.89
CA GLU A 124 30.24 4.61 -22.97
C GLU A 124 29.63 4.41 -21.57
N PHE A 125 30.27 3.62 -20.70
CA PHE A 125 29.85 3.45 -19.31
C PHE A 125 29.94 4.75 -18.49
N GLU A 126 31.00 5.53 -18.64
CA GLU A 126 31.13 6.85 -17.98
C GLU A 126 29.99 7.80 -18.40
N ILE A 127 29.65 7.81 -19.69
CA ILE A 127 28.54 8.61 -20.22
C ILE A 127 27.20 8.10 -19.68
N GLU A 128 26.96 6.79 -19.72
CA GLU A 128 25.73 6.16 -19.20
C GLU A 128 25.55 6.41 -17.70
N LEU A 129 26.63 6.37 -16.91
CA LEU A 129 26.58 6.69 -15.48
C LEU A 129 26.25 8.16 -15.23
N ALA A 130 26.79 9.08 -16.04
CA ALA A 130 26.44 10.50 -15.94
C ALA A 130 24.95 10.75 -16.30
N ILE A 131 24.44 10.05 -17.32
CA ILE A 131 23.02 10.08 -17.68
C ILE A 131 22.17 9.53 -16.52
N LEU A 132 22.55 8.39 -15.96
CA LEU A 132 21.83 7.77 -14.85
C LEU A 132 21.82 8.67 -13.61
N ALA A 133 22.96 9.29 -13.26
CA ALA A 133 23.04 10.25 -12.15
C ALA A 133 22.06 11.41 -12.35
N THR A 134 22.02 11.97 -13.57
CA THR A 134 21.08 13.05 -13.92
C THR A 134 19.62 12.59 -13.82
N GLN A 135 19.31 11.35 -14.23
CA GLN A 135 17.97 10.79 -14.09
C GLN A 135 17.58 10.56 -12.63
N VAL A 136 18.51 10.09 -11.80
CA VAL A 136 18.30 9.90 -10.35
C VAL A 136 18.06 11.24 -9.66
N GLU A 137 18.83 12.28 -10.00
CA GLU A 137 18.60 13.64 -9.49
C GLU A 137 17.20 14.16 -9.89
N ALA A 138 16.82 14.01 -11.16
CA ALA A 138 15.49 14.39 -11.62
C ALA A 138 14.36 13.58 -10.94
N LEU A 139 14.61 12.30 -10.62
CA LEU A 139 13.67 11.47 -9.86
C LEU A 139 13.58 11.91 -8.41
N ALA A 140 14.70 12.26 -7.78
CA ALA A 140 14.76 12.75 -6.42
C ALA A 140 14.03 14.09 -6.27
N GLU A 141 14.22 15.02 -7.21
CA GLU A 141 13.47 16.29 -7.24
C GLU A 141 11.96 16.05 -7.43
N ARG A 142 11.56 15.12 -8.31
CA ARG A 142 10.15 14.74 -8.47
C ARG A 142 9.58 14.10 -7.21
N ALA A 143 10.35 13.24 -6.54
CA ALA A 143 9.94 12.61 -5.28
C ALA A 143 9.75 13.67 -4.19
N GLN A 144 10.71 14.58 -4.03
CA GLN A 144 10.64 15.68 -3.07
C GLN A 144 9.47 16.62 -3.34
N PHE A 145 9.24 17.01 -4.61
CA PHE A 145 8.08 17.81 -4.99
C PHE A 145 6.76 17.10 -4.67
N LEU A 146 6.68 15.78 -4.90
CA LEU A 146 5.51 15.00 -4.54
C LEU A 146 5.34 14.92 -3.02
N GLU A 147 6.41 14.71 -2.26
CA GLU A 147 6.38 14.69 -0.79
C GLU A 147 5.94 16.03 -0.19
N ASP A 148 6.47 17.15 -0.69
CA ASP A 148 6.10 18.51 -0.26
C ASP A 148 4.64 18.87 -0.64
N GLY A 149 4.13 18.27 -1.71
CA GLY A 149 2.76 18.45 -2.21
C GLY A 149 1.75 17.42 -1.68
N GLN A 150 2.18 16.39 -0.94
CA GLN A 150 1.23 15.42 -0.39
C GLN A 150 0.48 16.06 0.78
N PHE A 151 -0.76 16.46 0.49
CA PHE A 151 -1.78 16.58 1.54
C PHE A 151 -1.75 15.30 2.37
N SER A 152 -1.88 15.46 3.70
CA SER A 152 -1.86 14.31 4.62
C SER A 152 -2.73 13.18 4.06
N THR A 153 -2.09 12.03 3.81
CA THR A 153 -2.77 10.83 3.28
C THR A 153 -3.79 10.28 4.26
N THR A 154 -3.74 10.73 5.52
CA THR A 154 -4.58 10.31 6.62
C THR A 154 -5.50 11.42 7.12
N ALA A 155 -5.29 12.69 6.77
CA ALA A 155 -6.06 13.81 7.32
C ALA A 155 -6.48 14.84 6.27
N LYS A 156 -7.77 15.16 6.20
CA LYS A 156 -8.34 16.19 5.35
C LYS A 156 -8.96 17.29 6.21
N LEU A 157 -8.54 18.54 5.97
CA LEU A 157 -9.18 19.73 6.53
C LEU A 157 -10.09 20.36 5.48
N SER A 158 -11.33 20.68 5.86
CA SER A 158 -12.29 21.42 5.04
C SER A 158 -12.89 22.57 5.84
N GLY A 159 -13.13 23.69 5.17
CA GLY A 159 -13.74 24.88 5.76
C GLY A 159 -15.00 25.27 4.99
N GLU A 160 -16.00 25.73 5.72
CA GLU A 160 -17.30 26.18 5.18
C GLU A 160 -17.69 27.51 5.80
N VAL A 161 -18.12 28.45 4.96
CA VAL A 161 -18.67 29.74 5.38
C VAL A 161 -20.06 29.88 4.78
N ILE A 162 -21.07 30.03 5.63
CA ILE A 162 -22.44 30.31 5.21
C ILE A 162 -22.81 31.68 5.73
N THR A 163 -23.15 32.60 4.82
CA THR A 163 -23.73 33.90 5.16
C THR A 163 -25.19 33.92 4.76
N THR A 164 -26.05 34.36 5.66
CA THR A 164 -27.48 34.45 5.42
C THR A 164 -27.97 35.86 5.68
N LEU A 165 -28.86 36.32 4.80
CA LEU A 165 -29.54 37.59 4.89
C LEU A 165 -31.02 37.28 5.12
N TRP A 166 -31.64 37.88 6.13
CA TRP A 166 -33.07 37.72 6.38
C TRP A 166 -33.72 39.03 6.80
N THR A 167 -35.03 39.11 6.58
CA THR A 167 -35.89 40.20 7.00
C THR A 167 -37.24 39.64 7.42
N GLY A 168 -37.86 40.25 8.43
CA GLY A 168 -39.21 39.93 8.88
C GLY A 168 -40.19 40.99 8.43
N LEU A 169 -41.33 40.59 7.88
CA LEU A 169 -42.42 41.49 7.48
C LEU A 169 -43.73 40.96 8.06
N GLY A 170 -44.60 41.85 8.51
CA GLY A 170 -45.95 41.53 9.00
C GLY A 170 -46.02 41.30 10.51
N GLU A 171 -47.02 40.54 10.95
CA GLU A 171 -47.30 40.29 12.36
C GLU A 171 -46.90 38.86 12.77
N ALA A 172 -46.23 38.73 13.91
CA ALA A 172 -45.95 37.46 14.56
C ALA A 172 -47.03 37.14 15.61
N PRO A 173 -47.56 35.91 15.67
CA PRO A 173 -48.56 35.54 16.67
C PRO A 173 -47.94 35.53 18.07
N ILE A 174 -48.56 36.22 19.03
CA ILE A 174 -48.30 36.07 20.46
C ILE A 174 -49.33 35.09 21.03
N ILE A 175 -48.85 34.11 21.79
CA ILE A 175 -49.69 33.26 22.64
C ILE A 175 -49.64 33.84 24.05
N ASP A 176 -50.74 34.44 24.53
CA ASP A 176 -50.82 34.92 25.91
C ASP A 176 -51.13 33.76 26.86
N PHE A 177 -50.08 33.20 27.47
CA PHE A 177 -50.22 32.11 28.45
C PHE A 177 -50.95 32.55 29.74
N ARG A 178 -51.08 33.85 30.03
CA ARG A 178 -51.87 34.34 31.19
C ARG A 178 -53.37 34.18 30.97
N ALA A 179 -53.82 34.07 29.72
CA ALA A 179 -55.22 33.77 29.41
C ALA A 179 -55.59 32.34 29.83
N ILE A 180 -54.64 31.40 29.72
CA ILE A 180 -54.83 29.97 30.06
C ILE A 180 -55.04 29.79 31.57
N GLU A 181 -54.25 30.48 32.40
CA GLU A 181 -54.42 30.44 33.87
C GLU A 181 -55.74 31.03 34.34
N ASN A 182 -56.36 31.92 33.56
CA ASN A 182 -57.58 32.62 33.93
C ASN A 182 -58.85 32.07 33.24
N GLY A 183 -58.76 30.94 32.54
CA GLY A 183 -59.90 30.33 31.84
C GLY A 183 -60.44 31.15 30.66
N ILE A 184 -59.61 32.04 30.12
CA ILE A 184 -59.92 32.86 28.94
C ILE A 184 -59.45 32.06 27.71
N GLU A 185 -60.30 31.95 26.68
CA GLU A 185 -59.89 31.28 25.45
C GLU A 185 -58.66 31.98 24.85
N PRO A 186 -57.60 31.24 24.48
CA PRO A 186 -56.41 31.85 23.93
C PRO A 186 -56.77 32.53 22.60
N PHE A 187 -56.62 33.86 22.54
CA PHE A 187 -56.68 34.62 21.31
C PHE A 187 -55.26 35.04 20.91
N PHE A 188 -54.92 34.86 19.64
CA PHE A 188 -53.63 35.25 19.08
C PHE A 188 -53.63 36.77 18.89
N THR A 189 -52.78 37.50 19.61
CA THR A 189 -52.51 38.91 19.32
C THR A 189 -51.32 39.00 18.38
N GLY A 190 -51.37 39.87 17.37
CA GLY A 190 -50.24 40.13 16.48
C GLY A 190 -49.21 41.04 17.14
N ARG A 191 -47.95 40.63 17.18
CA ARG A 191 -46.81 41.54 17.38
C ARG A 191 -46.32 41.98 16.02
N ASP A 192 -46.35 43.28 15.74
CA ASP A 192 -45.67 43.80 14.56
C ASP A 192 -44.19 43.41 14.60
N LEU A 193 -43.74 42.78 13.52
CA LEU A 193 -42.31 42.57 13.30
C LEU A 193 -41.74 43.88 12.79
N ASP A 194 -40.80 44.45 13.54
CA ASP A 194 -40.02 45.57 13.04
C ASP A 194 -39.27 45.13 11.77
N ALA A 195 -39.54 45.82 10.66
CA ALA A 195 -38.89 45.56 9.39
C ALA A 195 -37.39 45.88 9.50
N GLY A 196 -36.60 44.86 9.81
CA GLY A 196 -35.15 44.94 9.95
C GLY A 196 -34.47 43.91 9.06
N VAL A 197 -33.41 44.34 8.37
CA VAL A 197 -32.51 43.43 7.66
C VAL A 197 -31.45 42.97 8.65
N ALA A 198 -31.32 41.65 8.79
CA ALA A 198 -30.31 41.03 9.62
C ALA A 198 -29.39 40.12 8.77
N VAL A 199 -28.13 40.07 9.18
CA VAL A 199 -27.09 39.23 8.56
C VAL A 199 -26.55 38.31 9.62
N GLY A 200 -26.33 37.06 9.24
CA GLY A 200 -25.71 36.06 10.09
C GLY A 200 -24.71 35.25 9.31
N THR A 201 -23.69 34.79 10.00
CA THR A 201 -22.58 34.05 9.41
C THR A 201 -22.24 32.85 10.27
N ARG A 202 -22.05 31.70 9.63
CA ARG A 202 -21.46 30.50 10.23
C ARG A 202 -20.14 30.20 9.56
N LEU A 203 -19.09 30.03 10.35
CA LEU A 203 -17.84 29.39 9.94
C LEU A 203 -17.79 28.00 10.56
N ARG A 204 -17.50 26.97 9.78
CA ARG A 204 -17.26 25.60 10.27
C ARG A 204 -15.96 25.07 9.68
N LEU A 205 -15.10 24.56 10.57
CA LEU A 205 -13.89 23.84 10.21
C LEU A 205 -14.09 22.36 10.56
N ARG A 206 -13.82 21.49 9.59
CA ARG A 206 -13.99 20.05 9.72
C ARG A 206 -12.70 19.35 9.37
N THR A 207 -12.18 18.60 10.33
CA THR A 207 -11.01 17.75 10.17
C THR A 207 -11.46 16.28 10.16
N ASP A 208 -11.19 15.59 9.07
CA ASP A 208 -11.45 14.17 8.89
C ASP A 208 -10.12 13.42 8.87
N VAL A 209 -9.92 12.51 9.83
CA VAL A 209 -8.71 11.68 9.94
C VAL A 209 -9.07 10.21 9.78
N SER A 210 -8.27 9.44 9.03
CA SER A 210 -8.39 7.99 8.89
C SER A 210 -7.09 7.32 9.32
N PHE A 211 -7.17 6.31 10.19
CA PHE A 211 -6.01 5.58 10.69
C PHE A 211 -5.78 4.25 9.97
N THR A 212 -6.84 3.68 9.39
CA THR A 212 -6.85 2.36 8.74
C THR A 212 -7.27 2.43 7.27
N GLY A 213 -7.68 3.60 6.78
CA GLY A 213 -8.24 3.81 5.45
C GLY A 213 -9.73 3.43 5.32
N ARG A 214 -10.31 2.78 6.34
CA ARG A 214 -11.75 2.42 6.38
C ARG A 214 -12.52 3.08 7.52
N ASP A 215 -11.80 3.66 8.48
CA ASP A 215 -12.33 4.41 9.61
C ASP A 215 -12.23 5.92 9.37
N ARG A 216 -12.99 6.70 10.16
CA ARG A 216 -12.99 8.16 10.11
C ARG A 216 -13.22 8.75 11.50
N LEU A 217 -12.26 9.51 11.97
CA LEU A 217 -12.41 10.46 13.08
C LEU A 217 -12.72 11.84 12.50
N ARG A 218 -13.88 12.39 12.85
CA ARG A 218 -14.32 13.71 12.44
C ARG A 218 -14.39 14.64 13.64
N ALA A 219 -13.66 15.73 13.59
CA ALA A 219 -13.78 16.85 14.51
C ALA A 219 -14.33 18.08 13.78
N GLN A 220 -15.33 18.74 14.37
CA GLN A 220 -16.00 19.90 13.80
C GLN A 220 -15.98 21.03 14.82
N LEU A 221 -15.32 22.12 14.44
CA LEU A 221 -15.34 23.38 15.17
C LEU A 221 -16.24 24.35 14.41
N GLN A 222 -17.06 25.11 15.11
CA GLN A 222 -17.84 26.16 14.48
C GLN A 222 -17.84 27.46 15.28
N VAL A 223 -17.99 28.55 14.55
CA VAL A 223 -18.29 29.87 15.07
C VAL A 223 -19.56 30.32 14.37
N LEU A 224 -20.57 30.68 15.17
CA LEU A 224 -21.85 31.12 14.66
C LEU A 224 -22.16 32.51 15.20
N ASN A 225 -22.47 33.42 14.30
CA ASN A 225 -23.10 34.70 14.59
C ASN A 225 -24.43 34.74 13.84
N ALA A 226 -25.48 34.23 14.46
CA ALA A 226 -26.82 34.21 13.87
C ALA A 226 -27.87 34.28 14.98
N THR A 227 -29.10 34.61 14.61
CA THR A 227 -30.23 34.68 15.53
C THR A 227 -31.25 33.61 15.17
N ALA A 228 -31.85 32.96 16.16
CA ALA A 228 -32.94 32.03 15.89
C ALA A 228 -34.20 32.80 15.47
N LEU A 229 -34.66 32.59 14.24
CA LEU A 229 -35.80 33.33 13.70
C LEU A 229 -37.09 33.03 14.46
N SER A 230 -37.23 31.82 15.00
CA SER A 230 -38.38 31.43 15.80
C SER A 230 -38.58 32.27 17.06
N THR A 231 -37.53 32.91 17.58
CA THR A 231 -37.64 33.84 18.71
C THR A 231 -38.33 35.16 18.31
N ALA A 232 -38.14 35.60 17.06
CA ALA A 232 -38.78 36.78 16.53
C ALA A 232 -40.20 36.48 16.02
N THR A 233 -40.39 35.36 15.33
CA THR A 233 -41.68 35.01 14.68
C THR A 233 -42.62 34.23 15.60
N ASN A 234 -42.16 33.81 16.78
CA ASN A 234 -42.84 32.89 17.69
C ASN A 234 -43.29 31.59 17.00
N SER A 235 -42.53 31.13 16.00
CA SER A 235 -42.89 29.98 15.19
C SER A 235 -41.64 29.15 14.81
N PRO A 236 -41.55 27.87 15.23
CA PRO A 236 -40.41 27.01 14.92
C PRO A 236 -40.23 26.72 13.41
N ILE A 237 -41.27 26.92 12.59
CA ILE A 237 -41.23 26.62 11.15
C ILE A 237 -40.40 27.65 10.36
N THR A 238 -40.20 28.85 10.92
CA THR A 238 -39.42 29.91 10.27
C THR A 238 -37.92 29.74 10.45
N GLU A 239 -37.51 28.66 11.13
CA GLU A 239 -36.11 28.45 11.45
C GLU A 239 -35.30 28.01 10.23
N LEU A 240 -34.18 28.68 10.01
CA LEU A 240 -33.24 28.35 8.95
C LEU A 240 -32.33 27.19 9.40
N THR A 241 -31.86 26.42 8.43
CA THR A 241 -31.06 25.23 8.70
C THR A 241 -29.79 25.54 9.47
N ASN A 242 -29.14 26.68 9.17
CA ASN A 242 -27.92 27.16 9.82
C ASN A 242 -28.15 28.05 11.06
N SER A 243 -29.40 28.24 11.49
CA SER A 243 -29.72 29.02 12.69
C SER A 243 -29.11 28.39 13.96
N PRO A 244 -28.92 29.16 15.04
CA PRO A 244 -28.58 28.61 16.35
C PRO A 244 -29.76 27.81 16.94
N ASP A 245 -29.56 27.24 18.13
CA ASP A 245 -30.68 26.74 18.93
C ASP A 245 -31.44 27.95 19.53
N PRO A 246 -32.78 28.05 19.37
CA PRO A 246 -33.56 29.17 19.90
C PRO A 246 -33.47 29.36 21.41
N PHE A 247 -33.00 28.34 22.15
CA PHE A 247 -32.88 28.38 23.61
C PHE A 247 -31.47 28.68 24.10
N THR A 248 -30.50 28.84 23.19
CA THR A 248 -29.12 29.26 23.53
C THR A 248 -28.92 30.75 23.27
N ALA A 249 -28.26 31.44 24.21
CA ALA A 249 -27.91 32.85 24.05
C ALA A 249 -27.09 33.07 22.77
N ALA A 250 -27.39 34.14 22.03
CA ALA A 250 -26.79 34.49 20.74
C ALA A 250 -25.37 35.08 20.87
N ASP A 251 -24.53 34.45 21.68
CA ASP A 251 -23.13 34.85 21.82
C ASP A 251 -22.29 34.22 20.71
N VAL A 252 -21.40 35.02 20.10
CA VAL A 252 -20.43 34.53 19.12
C VAL A 252 -19.37 33.72 19.85
N ASN A 253 -19.57 32.42 19.89
CA ASN A 253 -18.68 31.48 20.58
C ASN A 253 -18.07 30.48 19.59
N LEU A 254 -16.82 30.11 19.85
CA LEU A 254 -16.21 28.94 19.25
C LEU A 254 -16.72 27.70 20.00
N GLU A 255 -17.34 26.78 19.29
CA GLU A 255 -17.87 25.55 19.87
C GLU A 255 -17.40 24.30 19.12
N LEU A 256 -17.30 23.20 19.86
CA LEU A 256 -17.10 21.87 19.31
C LEU A 256 -18.47 21.31 18.88
N ASP A 257 -18.87 21.61 17.66
CA ASP A 257 -20.16 21.18 17.09
C ASP A 257 -20.27 19.66 16.97
N GLY A 258 -19.14 19.00 16.70
CA GLY A 258 -19.13 17.58 16.41
C GLY A 258 -17.79 16.92 16.73
N LEU A 259 -17.84 15.81 17.45
CA LEU A 259 -16.70 14.90 17.58
C LEU A 259 -17.21 13.47 17.49
N GLU A 260 -16.86 12.80 16.40
CA GLU A 260 -17.34 11.46 16.06
C GLU A 260 -16.19 10.59 15.55
N TYR A 261 -16.11 9.36 16.01
CA TYR A 261 -15.28 8.32 15.42
C TYR A 261 -16.15 7.18 14.90
N ARG A 262 -15.99 6.83 13.62
CA ARG A 262 -16.64 5.66 13.00
C ARG A 262 -15.59 4.68 12.51
N PHE A 263 -15.75 3.41 12.87
CA PHE A 263 -14.81 2.35 12.48
C PHE A 263 -15.55 1.05 12.15
N PRO A 264 -15.15 0.34 11.09
CA PRO A 264 -15.72 -0.96 10.75
C PRO A 264 -15.16 -2.07 11.63
N VAL A 265 -15.97 -3.10 11.88
CA VAL A 265 -15.57 -4.36 12.50
C VAL A 265 -16.00 -5.50 11.58
N GLY A 266 -15.03 -6.05 10.84
CA GLY A 266 -15.31 -6.94 9.71
C GLY A 266 -16.02 -6.20 8.56
N ASP A 267 -16.79 -6.95 7.75
CA ASP A 267 -17.40 -6.40 6.54
C ASP A 267 -18.85 -5.93 6.73
N ARG A 268 -19.49 -6.29 7.85
CA ARG A 268 -20.94 -6.08 8.07
C ARG A 268 -21.28 -5.13 9.21
N LEU A 269 -20.33 -4.82 10.10
CA LEU A 269 -20.56 -3.98 11.26
C LEU A 269 -19.75 -2.69 11.17
N ARG A 270 -20.36 -1.57 11.53
CA ARG A 270 -19.69 -0.30 11.75
C ARG A 270 -20.16 0.29 13.06
N PHE A 271 -19.21 0.60 13.92
CA PHE A 271 -19.47 1.33 15.16
C PHE A 271 -19.26 2.82 14.94
N ILE A 272 -20.06 3.60 15.65
CA ILE A 272 -20.01 5.06 15.68
C ILE A 272 -19.99 5.45 17.15
N VAL A 273 -19.02 6.26 17.55
CA VAL A 273 -18.94 6.82 18.90
C VAL A 273 -18.85 8.33 18.76
N SER A 274 -19.66 9.06 19.50
CA SER A 274 -19.71 10.52 19.44
C SER A 274 -19.63 11.10 20.84
N ALA A 275 -18.79 12.13 21.02
CA ALA A 275 -18.76 12.93 22.24
C ALA A 275 -19.65 14.17 22.15
N SER A 276 -19.89 14.64 20.92
CA SER A 276 -20.83 15.70 20.58
C SER A 276 -21.35 15.37 19.19
N GLY A 277 -22.62 15.03 19.07
CA GLY A 277 -23.22 14.60 17.80
C GLY A 277 -24.73 14.67 17.83
N ARG A 278 -25.33 14.42 16.67
CA ARG A 278 -26.79 14.44 16.41
C ARG A 278 -27.25 13.06 15.98
N LEU A 279 -28.54 12.77 16.12
CA LEU A 279 -29.08 11.49 15.63
C LEU A 279 -28.86 11.31 14.11
N THR A 280 -28.82 12.41 13.35
CA THR A 280 -28.52 12.41 11.91
C THR A 280 -27.09 11.98 11.59
N ASP A 281 -26.15 12.08 12.54
CA ASP A 281 -24.75 11.67 12.33
C ASP A 281 -24.61 10.15 12.44
N ILE A 282 -25.46 9.52 13.26
CA ILE A 282 -25.53 8.07 13.45
C ILE A 282 -26.44 7.42 12.40
N ALA A 283 -27.67 7.91 12.29
CA ALA A 283 -28.70 7.44 11.38
C ALA A 283 -29.01 8.55 10.36
N GLU A 284 -28.26 8.54 9.26
CA GLU A 284 -28.38 9.54 8.21
C GLU A 284 -29.82 9.55 7.63
N PRO A 285 -30.40 10.72 7.33
CA PRO A 285 -31.69 10.78 6.63
C PRO A 285 -31.67 10.02 5.30
N LEU A 286 -32.83 9.53 4.84
CA LEU A 286 -32.93 8.77 3.58
C LEU A 286 -32.42 9.54 2.36
N ASN A 287 -32.60 10.87 2.36
CA ASN A 287 -32.03 11.74 1.36
C ASN A 287 -30.84 12.51 1.96
N PRO A 288 -29.58 12.17 1.61
CA PRO A 288 -28.41 12.84 2.16
C PRO A 288 -28.29 14.29 1.71
N TYR A 289 -28.84 14.66 0.53
CA TYR A 289 -28.79 16.04 0.04
C TYR A 289 -29.55 17.01 0.94
N PHE A 290 -30.58 16.55 1.63
CA PHE A 290 -31.27 17.42 2.58
C PHE A 290 -30.52 17.53 3.91
N ASN A 291 -29.67 16.58 4.28
CA ASN A 291 -28.90 16.68 5.53
C ASN A 291 -27.79 17.74 5.45
N ASP A 292 -27.38 18.14 4.24
CA ASP A 292 -26.42 19.22 4.03
C ASP A 292 -27.05 20.59 4.36
N GLU A 293 -26.37 21.38 5.18
CA GLU A 293 -26.85 22.71 5.60
C GLU A 293 -26.49 23.83 4.60
N ALA A 294 -25.50 23.59 3.73
CA ALA A 294 -25.03 24.52 2.72
C ALA A 294 -25.71 24.28 1.35
N GLU A 295 -25.89 23.01 0.98
CA GLU A 295 -26.42 22.62 -0.34
C GLU A 295 -27.86 22.07 -0.28
N GLY A 296 -28.39 21.83 0.92
CA GLY A 296 -29.71 21.24 1.13
C GLY A 296 -30.85 22.25 1.30
N ALA A 297 -31.83 21.88 2.11
CA ALA A 297 -32.99 22.71 2.36
C ALA A 297 -32.63 23.95 3.20
N LEU A 298 -33.12 25.13 2.80
CA LEU A 298 -32.89 26.38 3.53
C LEU A 298 -33.56 26.40 4.91
N SER A 299 -34.74 25.78 5.04
CA SER A 299 -35.51 25.72 6.28
C SER A 299 -35.33 24.38 6.98
N ARG A 300 -35.23 24.42 8.32
CA ARG A 300 -35.19 23.21 9.17
C ARG A 300 -36.40 22.30 8.98
N PHE A 301 -37.54 22.86 8.59
CA PHE A 301 -38.78 22.13 8.35
C PHE A 301 -38.67 21.19 7.13
N ALA A 302 -38.00 21.65 6.08
CA ALA A 302 -37.86 20.90 4.82
C ALA A 302 -36.66 19.95 4.82
N GLN A 303 -35.78 20.04 5.83
CA GLN A 303 -34.52 19.31 5.87
C GLN A 303 -34.70 17.80 6.09
N TYR A 304 -35.33 17.41 7.18
CA TYR A 304 -35.59 16.02 7.52
C TYR A 304 -36.68 15.97 8.59
N ASN A 305 -37.17 14.77 8.88
CA ASN A 305 -38.19 14.58 9.90
C ASN A 305 -37.72 15.19 11.25
N PRO A 306 -38.50 16.08 11.87
CA PRO A 306 -38.14 16.74 13.13
C PRO A 306 -37.76 15.79 14.26
N VAL A 307 -38.15 14.51 14.21
CA VAL A 307 -37.77 13.47 15.18
C VAL A 307 -36.25 13.40 15.40
N TYR A 308 -35.44 13.64 14.36
CA TYR A 308 -33.98 13.62 14.47
C TYR A 308 -33.40 14.74 15.33
N ARG A 309 -34.16 15.81 15.59
CA ARG A 309 -33.70 16.97 16.38
C ARG A 309 -33.83 16.77 17.89
N TYR A 310 -34.52 15.70 18.33
CA TYR A 310 -34.73 15.41 19.75
C TYR A 310 -33.56 14.67 20.42
N GLY A 311 -32.56 14.22 19.66
CA GLY A 311 -31.37 13.55 20.21
C GLY A 311 -30.08 14.23 19.78
N ALA A 312 -29.29 14.65 20.78
CA ALA A 312 -27.96 15.20 20.59
C ALA A 312 -27.11 14.93 21.84
N GLY A 313 -25.80 15.11 21.71
CA GLY A 313 -24.83 14.98 22.80
C GLY A 313 -23.87 13.83 22.58
N ALA A 314 -23.43 13.19 23.66
CA ALA A 314 -22.51 12.06 23.61
C ALA A 314 -23.28 10.73 23.49
N GLY A 315 -22.73 9.76 22.78
CA GLY A 315 -23.31 8.44 22.70
C GLY A 315 -22.67 7.57 21.63
N ALA A 316 -23.42 6.57 21.18
CA ALA A 316 -22.92 5.56 20.27
C ALA A 316 -24.01 5.04 19.34
N GLY A 317 -23.57 4.52 18.20
CA GLY A 317 -24.41 3.83 17.24
C GLY A 317 -23.72 2.62 16.65
N VAL A 318 -24.54 1.73 16.12
CA VAL A 318 -24.11 0.57 15.36
C VAL A 318 -24.90 0.50 14.06
N GLN A 319 -24.18 0.30 12.97
CA GLN A 319 -24.74 -0.01 11.66
C GLN A 319 -24.40 -1.46 11.34
N PHE A 320 -25.44 -2.23 11.03
CA PHE A 320 -25.34 -3.64 10.68
C PHE A 320 -25.92 -3.89 9.29
N GLN A 321 -25.06 -4.34 8.37
CA GLN A 321 -25.48 -4.83 7.07
C GLN A 321 -25.94 -6.28 7.18
N VAL A 322 -27.26 -6.48 7.14
CA VAL A 322 -27.87 -7.81 7.19
C VAL A 322 -27.58 -8.57 5.89
N ASN A 323 -27.66 -7.88 4.76
CA ASN A 323 -27.28 -8.35 3.43
C ASN A 323 -27.02 -7.13 2.52
N GLU A 324 -26.75 -7.35 1.23
CA GLU A 324 -26.47 -6.28 0.25
C GLU A 324 -27.62 -5.28 0.06
N ARG A 325 -28.84 -5.61 0.53
CA ARG A 325 -30.04 -4.78 0.34
C ARG A 325 -30.55 -4.17 1.64
N LEU A 326 -30.24 -4.76 2.80
CA LEU A 326 -30.81 -4.38 4.09
C LEU A 326 -29.72 -3.95 5.06
N GLU A 327 -29.80 -2.70 5.47
CA GLU A 327 -29.01 -2.14 6.57
C GLU A 327 -29.92 -1.77 7.73
N VAL A 328 -29.51 -2.12 8.95
CA VAL A 328 -30.14 -1.70 10.20
C VAL A 328 -29.18 -0.81 10.97
N THR A 329 -29.62 0.38 11.35
CA THR A 329 -28.89 1.32 12.18
C THR A 329 -29.60 1.48 13.52
N LEU A 330 -28.85 1.42 14.61
CA LEU A 330 -29.30 1.75 15.96
C LEU A 330 -28.40 2.85 16.52
N GLY A 331 -29.00 3.88 17.09
CA GLY A 331 -28.27 5.00 17.71
C GLY A 331 -28.84 5.40 19.05
N TYR A 332 -27.95 5.78 19.96
CA TYR A 332 -28.26 6.32 21.27
C TYR A 332 -27.37 7.54 21.54
N LEU A 333 -27.98 8.67 21.90
CA LEU A 333 -27.29 9.89 22.31
C LEU A 333 -27.90 10.42 23.60
N ALA A 334 -27.07 10.94 24.51
CA ALA A 334 -27.47 11.51 25.79
C ALA A 334 -26.78 12.86 26.04
N GLY A 335 -27.48 13.76 26.74
CA GLY A 335 -26.94 15.05 27.20
C GLY A 335 -27.55 16.28 26.50
N GLY A 336 -28.22 16.13 25.37
CA GLY A 336 -28.79 17.27 24.64
C GLY A 336 -27.72 18.25 24.09
N ARG A 337 -28.14 19.30 23.39
CA ARG A 337 -27.22 20.27 22.74
C ARG A 337 -26.55 21.26 23.71
N SER A 338 -26.89 21.24 25.00
CA SER A 338 -26.56 22.31 25.95
C SER A 338 -25.86 21.86 27.25
N THR A 339 -25.21 20.70 27.30
CA THR A 339 -24.40 20.30 28.46
C THR A 339 -23.07 21.07 28.56
N VAL A 340 -23.15 22.38 28.70
CA VAL A 340 -22.11 23.22 29.35
C VAL A 340 -22.40 23.36 30.86
N ARG A 341 -23.50 22.79 31.36
CA ARG A 341 -23.78 22.68 32.80
C ARG A 341 -23.96 21.23 33.21
N PRO A 342 -22.88 20.53 33.61
CA PRO A 342 -23.05 19.26 34.32
C PRO A 342 -23.82 19.57 35.61
N SER A 343 -25.10 19.21 35.65
CA SER A 343 -25.82 19.16 36.92
C SER A 343 -25.33 17.93 37.67
N THR A 344 -25.37 17.95 39.00
CA THR A 344 -24.85 16.87 39.87
C THR A 344 -25.53 15.51 39.66
N ASN A 345 -26.54 15.43 38.78
CA ASN A 345 -27.29 14.22 38.42
C ASN A 345 -27.20 13.83 36.93
N SER A 346 -26.35 14.49 36.13
CA SER A 346 -26.18 14.17 34.71
C SER A 346 -25.54 12.79 34.55
N SER A 347 -26.25 11.85 33.95
CA SER A 347 -25.76 10.49 33.65
C SER A 347 -26.32 10.03 32.32
N LEU A 348 -25.66 9.03 31.72
CA LEU A 348 -26.06 8.44 30.43
C LEU A 348 -27.54 8.06 30.35
N PHE A 349 -28.21 7.73 31.46
CA PHE A 349 -29.62 7.32 31.49
C PHE A 349 -30.55 8.27 32.25
N ASN A 350 -30.00 9.34 32.83
CA ASN A 350 -30.74 10.29 33.67
C ASN A 350 -30.88 11.67 33.02
N ASP A 351 -30.16 11.91 31.92
CA ASP A 351 -30.32 13.08 31.06
C ASP A 351 -31.28 12.81 29.90
N ALA A 352 -31.70 13.88 29.22
CA ALA A 352 -32.42 13.77 27.96
C ALA A 352 -31.62 12.93 26.96
N TYR A 353 -32.28 11.91 26.40
CA TYR A 353 -31.68 10.98 25.46
C TYR A 353 -32.52 10.85 24.19
N GLY A 354 -31.85 10.53 23.08
CA GLY A 354 -32.48 10.20 21.80
C GLY A 354 -32.12 8.78 21.40
N LEU A 355 -33.14 7.99 21.05
CA LEU A 355 -32.98 6.68 20.45
C LEU A 355 -33.51 6.70 19.02
N VAL A 356 -32.72 6.18 18.08
CA VAL A 356 -33.12 6.07 16.68
C VAL A 356 -32.85 4.67 16.17
N SER A 357 -33.82 4.13 15.42
CA SER A 357 -33.63 2.94 14.60
C SER A 357 -33.99 3.26 13.16
N ARG A 358 -33.12 2.89 12.22
CA ARG A 358 -33.36 3.05 10.78
C ARG A 358 -33.15 1.71 10.10
N SER A 359 -34.05 1.35 9.20
CA SER A 359 -33.88 0.22 8.28
C SER A 359 -33.99 0.70 6.85
N VAL A 360 -32.97 0.49 6.04
CA VAL A 360 -32.98 0.84 4.61
C VAL A 360 -32.96 -0.45 3.81
N ALA A 361 -33.95 -0.61 2.93
CA ALA A 361 -34.05 -1.72 1.99
C ALA A 361 -33.89 -1.19 0.55
N ALA A 362 -32.78 -1.49 -0.11
CA ALA A 362 -32.63 -1.25 -1.55
C ALA A 362 -33.44 -2.29 -2.34
N ARG A 363 -34.19 -1.86 -3.35
CA ARG A 363 -34.99 -2.75 -4.21
C ARG A 363 -34.11 -3.56 -5.14
#